data_AF-A0A2G9S6E1-F1
#
_entry.id   AF-A0A2G9S6E1-F1
#
_cell.length_a   1.000
_cell.length_b   1.000
_cell.length_c   1.000
_cell.angle_alpha   90.00
_cell.angle_beta   90.00
_cell.angle_gamma   90.00
#
_symmetry.space_group_name_H-M   'P 1'
#
loop_
_entity.id
_entity.type
_entity.pdbx_description
1 polymer ?
#
loop_
_entity_poly.entity_id
_entity_poly.type
_entity_poly.pdbx_seq_one_letter_code
_entity_poly.pdbx_strand_id
1 'polypeptide(L)'
;MMSHNVWDLVEPYKITLIKGSKLNTEDTVVVRAGLFHGTELLCKPIMSPELPGKNDHLWSETFEFEIYICDLPRMARLCLSIYNVLDKTKNKKGNKASNPKYQTIKKAGKMHSPVAWVNTMVFDYKGQLKTGEHVLHSWSSFPDELEEMLNPMGTVRTNPFPENATALHIKFTEYPKISIYYPLFDK
;
A
#
# COMPACT_ATOMS: atom_id res chain seq x y z
N MET A 1 20.87 -18.40 -13.74
CA MET A 1 20.42 -17.40 -12.75
C MET A 1 20.61 -18.03 -11.38
N MET A 2 21.33 -17.40 -10.45
CA MET A 2 21.56 -17.97 -9.11
C MET A 2 20.32 -17.74 -8.25
N SER A 3 19.84 -18.79 -7.58
CA SER A 3 18.76 -18.69 -6.58
C SER A 3 19.38 -18.52 -5.20
N HIS A 4 18.90 -17.54 -4.42
CA HIS A 4 19.31 -17.31 -3.04
C HIS A 4 18.14 -17.48 -2.08
N ASN A 5 18.46 -17.83 -0.83
CA ASN A 5 17.49 -17.93 0.24
C ASN A 5 17.21 -16.53 0.81
N VAL A 6 15.95 -16.25 1.15
CA VAL A 6 15.55 -14.99 1.79
C VAL A 6 16.28 -14.73 3.11
N TRP A 7 16.68 -15.77 3.84
CA TRP A 7 17.40 -15.66 5.12
C TRP A 7 18.80 -15.08 5.00
N ASP A 8 19.39 -15.09 3.80
CA ASP A 8 20.71 -14.50 3.55
C ASP A 8 20.64 -12.97 3.42
N LEU A 9 19.43 -12.39 3.31
CA LEU A 9 19.22 -10.95 3.13
C LEU A 9 18.93 -10.25 4.46
N VAL A 10 19.99 -9.80 5.12
CA VAL A 10 19.93 -9.00 6.36
C VAL A 10 19.93 -7.51 6.03
N GLU A 11 18.87 -7.06 5.37
CA GLU A 11 18.62 -5.65 5.08
C GLU A 11 17.14 -5.31 5.26
N PRO A 12 16.78 -4.05 5.52
CA PRO A 12 15.38 -3.62 5.62
C PRO A 12 14.59 -3.88 4.34
N TYR A 13 13.34 -4.34 4.47
CA TYR A 13 12.45 -4.47 3.33
C TYR A 13 12.01 -3.09 2.83
N LYS A 14 12.11 -2.87 1.51
CA LYS A 14 11.77 -1.60 0.87
C LYS A 14 10.90 -1.78 -0.35
N ILE A 15 10.06 -0.79 -0.62
CA ILE A 15 9.39 -0.59 -1.91
C ILE A 15 9.47 0.89 -2.28
N THR A 16 9.31 1.21 -3.56
CA THR A 16 9.11 2.58 -4.02
C THR A 16 7.66 2.78 -4.42
N LEU A 17 6.98 3.75 -3.81
CA LEU A 17 5.72 4.28 -4.29
C LEU A 17 6.02 5.28 -5.41
N ILE A 18 5.69 4.92 -6.65
CA ILE A 18 5.98 5.77 -7.81
C ILE A 18 4.89 6.80 -7.96
N LYS A 19 3.66 6.38 -8.31
CA LYS A 19 2.54 7.29 -8.59
C LYS A 19 1.19 6.65 -8.38
N GLY A 20 0.16 7.49 -8.30
CA GLY A 20 -1.24 7.11 -8.44
C GLY A 20 -1.76 7.47 -9.82
N SER A 21 -2.73 6.72 -10.33
CA SER A 21 -3.42 7.05 -11.59
C SER A 21 -4.92 6.83 -11.44
N LYS A 22 -5.71 7.62 -12.18
CA LYS A 22 -7.18 7.63 -12.09
C LYS A 22 -7.67 7.90 -10.66
N LEU A 23 -7.00 8.83 -10.00
CA LEU A 23 -7.42 9.42 -8.73
C LEU A 23 -8.35 10.59 -9.05
N ASN A 24 -9.66 10.38 -8.89
CA ASN A 24 -10.68 11.38 -9.17
C ASN A 24 -10.88 12.28 -7.94
N THR A 25 -9.84 13.00 -7.54
CA THR A 25 -9.87 13.88 -6.36
C THR A 25 -9.04 15.14 -6.62
N GLU A 26 -9.56 16.28 -6.18
CA GLU A 26 -8.83 17.56 -6.16
C GLU A 26 -8.21 17.84 -4.78
N ASP A 27 -8.56 17.04 -3.78
CA ASP A 27 -8.06 17.16 -2.41
C ASP A 27 -6.59 16.74 -2.30
N THR A 28 -5.94 17.13 -1.20
CA THR A 28 -4.65 16.56 -0.82
C THR A 28 -4.79 15.07 -0.55
N VAL A 29 -3.90 14.25 -1.09
CA VAL A 29 -3.91 12.80 -0.93
C VAL A 29 -2.67 12.29 -0.21
N VAL A 30 -2.84 11.18 0.49
CA VAL A 30 -1.77 10.42 1.14
C VAL A 30 -1.98 8.93 0.87
N VAL A 31 -0.89 8.18 0.75
CA VAL A 31 -0.90 6.72 0.72
C VAL A 31 -0.34 6.20 2.03
N ARG A 32 -1.09 5.29 2.66
CA ARG A 32 -0.63 4.52 3.82
C ARG A 32 -0.26 3.12 3.37
N ALA A 33 0.84 2.60 3.90
CA ALA A 33 1.34 1.26 3.62
C ALA A 33 1.63 0.50 4.92
N GLY A 34 1.31 -0.79 4.96
CA GLY A 34 1.62 -1.65 6.09
C GLY A 34 1.87 -3.09 5.64
N LEU A 35 2.65 -3.81 6.44
CA LEU A 35 2.94 -5.23 6.24
C LEU A 35 2.16 -6.05 7.25
N PHE A 36 1.48 -7.10 6.78
CA PHE A 36 0.62 -7.93 7.60
C PHE A 36 0.87 -9.42 7.39
N HIS A 37 0.63 -10.20 8.44
CA HIS A 37 0.49 -11.64 8.40
C HIS A 37 -0.88 -12.02 8.99
N GLY A 38 -1.83 -12.39 8.14
CA GLY A 38 -3.23 -12.49 8.56
C GLY A 38 -3.77 -11.11 8.95
N THR A 39 -4.19 -10.96 10.20
CA THR A 39 -4.60 -9.68 10.80
C THR A 39 -3.46 -9.01 11.57
N GLU A 40 -2.36 -9.71 11.84
CA GLU A 40 -1.27 -9.18 12.64
C GLU A 40 -0.40 -8.22 11.83
N LEU A 41 -0.14 -7.05 12.40
CA LEU A 41 0.77 -6.08 11.86
C LEU A 41 2.23 -6.51 12.13
N LEU A 42 3.05 -6.57 11.08
CA LEU A 42 4.44 -7.03 11.18
C LEU A 42 5.42 -5.94 11.64
N CYS A 43 5.13 -4.68 11.32
CA CYS A 43 5.93 -3.52 11.70
C CYS A 43 5.10 -2.24 11.62
N LYS A 44 5.61 -1.11 12.12
CA LYS A 44 4.89 0.18 12.09
C LYS A 44 4.48 0.57 10.65
N PRO A 45 3.24 0.98 10.38
CA PRO A 45 2.82 1.42 9.05
C PRO A 45 3.45 2.76 8.68
N ILE A 46 3.71 2.93 7.38
CA ILE A 46 4.30 4.13 6.79
C ILE A 46 3.21 4.96 6.13
N MET A 47 3.36 6.29 6.17
CA MET A 47 2.55 7.20 5.36
C MET A 47 3.47 7.94 4.40
N SER A 48 3.01 8.12 3.16
CA SER A 48 3.67 8.98 2.19
C SER A 48 3.67 10.44 2.64
N PRO A 49 4.50 11.29 2.00
CA PRO A 49 4.23 12.71 1.93
C PRO A 49 2.83 13.00 1.39
N GLU A 50 2.23 14.09 1.86
CA GLU A 50 0.97 14.62 1.35
C GLU A 50 1.19 15.26 -0.02
N LEU A 51 0.42 14.83 -1.03
CA LEU A 51 0.45 15.43 -2.36
C LEU A 51 -0.85 16.19 -2.63
N PRO A 52 -0.78 17.45 -3.11
CA PRO A 52 -1.97 18.14 -3.62
C PRO A 52 -2.55 17.40 -4.83
N GLY A 53 -3.88 17.28 -4.93
CA GLY A 53 -4.57 16.52 -5.99
C GLY A 53 -4.35 17.01 -7.43
N LYS A 54 -3.70 18.17 -7.62
CA LYS A 54 -3.35 18.72 -8.93
C LYS A 54 -2.01 18.24 -9.49
N ASN A 55 -1.24 17.43 -8.76
CA ASN A 55 0.19 17.21 -9.03
C ASN A 55 0.53 15.85 -9.67
N ASP A 56 -0.21 15.44 -10.71
CA ASP A 56 -0.08 14.13 -11.42
C ASP A 56 -0.02 12.87 -10.52
N HIS A 57 -0.23 13.05 -9.22
CA HIS A 57 -0.07 12.07 -8.16
C HIS A 57 1.27 11.31 -8.20
N LEU A 58 2.38 12.03 -8.44
CA LEU A 58 3.74 11.47 -8.44
C LEU A 58 4.40 11.61 -7.06
N TRP A 59 4.68 10.47 -6.40
CA TRP A 59 5.37 10.43 -5.11
C TRP A 59 6.86 10.20 -5.26
N SER A 60 7.25 9.19 -6.04
CA SER A 60 8.66 8.73 -6.15
C SER A 60 9.34 8.52 -4.79
N GLU A 61 8.58 8.00 -3.82
CA GLU A 61 8.99 7.89 -2.42
C GLU A 61 9.36 6.44 -2.09
N THR A 62 10.48 6.24 -1.37
CA THR A 62 10.86 4.91 -0.90
C THR A 62 10.31 4.66 0.50
N PHE A 63 9.48 3.63 0.64
CA PHE A 63 9.02 3.14 1.92
C PHE A 63 9.99 2.08 2.42
N GLU A 64 10.73 2.42 3.48
CA GLU A 64 11.58 1.50 4.23
C GLU A 64 10.84 1.03 5.48
N PHE A 65 10.52 -0.27 5.53
CA PHE A 65 9.79 -0.86 6.64
C PHE A 65 10.75 -1.27 7.75
N GLU A 66 10.30 -1.14 9.01
CA GLU A 66 11.04 -1.56 10.21
C GLU A 66 10.99 -3.09 10.39
N ILE A 67 11.34 -3.84 9.34
CA ILE A 67 11.47 -5.30 9.31
C ILE A 67 12.53 -5.69 8.26
N TYR A 68 13.38 -6.66 8.59
CA TYR A 68 14.35 -7.17 7.63
C TYR A 68 13.72 -8.19 6.68
N ILE A 69 14.32 -8.33 5.49
CA ILE A 69 13.84 -9.25 4.47
C ILE A 69 13.87 -10.70 4.96
N CYS A 70 14.92 -11.09 5.69
CA CYS A 70 15.05 -12.41 6.31
C CYS A 70 13.93 -12.75 7.30
N ASP A 71 13.28 -11.74 7.90
CA ASP A 71 12.22 -11.91 8.91
C ASP A 71 10.81 -11.93 8.29
N LEU A 72 10.68 -11.69 6.98
CA LEU A 72 9.38 -11.68 6.31
C LEU A 72 8.78 -13.09 6.26
N PRO A 73 7.57 -13.30 6.78
CA PRO A 73 6.90 -14.60 6.65
C PRO A 73 6.48 -14.86 5.21
N ARG A 74 6.38 -16.14 4.82
CA ARG A 74 5.97 -16.56 3.47
C ARG A 74 4.68 -15.91 2.98
N MET A 75 3.74 -15.71 3.90
CA MET A 75 2.41 -15.15 3.61
C MET A 75 2.31 -13.65 3.92
N ALA A 76 3.44 -12.95 4.02
CA ALA A 76 3.46 -11.50 4.19
C ALA A 76 2.68 -10.79 3.08
N ARG A 77 1.78 -9.89 3.49
CA ARG A 77 0.95 -9.06 2.62
C ARG A 77 1.38 -7.61 2.76
N LEU A 78 1.59 -6.95 1.63
CA LEU A 78 1.67 -5.50 1.56
C LEU A 78 0.26 -4.95 1.34
N CYS A 79 -0.21 -4.15 2.28
CA CYS A 79 -1.52 -3.49 2.25
C CYS A 79 -1.33 -2.00 2.04
N LEU A 80 -2.01 -1.45 1.03
CA LEU A 80 -1.95 -0.04 0.66
C LEU A 80 -3.35 0.58 0.71
N SER A 81 -3.46 1.81 1.18
CA SER A 81 -4.71 2.56 1.17
C SER A 81 -4.47 4.03 0.89
N ILE A 82 -5.33 4.60 0.05
CA ILE A 82 -5.29 5.99 -0.39
C ILE A 82 -6.37 6.75 0.38
N TYR A 83 -5.99 7.90 0.93
CA TYR A 83 -6.89 8.78 1.67
C TYR A 83 -6.79 10.21 1.15
N ASN A 84 -7.93 10.90 1.11
CA ASN A 84 -7.96 12.36 1.06
C ASN A 84 -7.71 12.91 2.47
N VAL A 85 -6.86 13.92 2.57
CA VAL A 85 -6.53 14.62 3.81
C VAL A 85 -7.34 15.92 3.88
N LEU A 86 -8.25 15.98 4.85
CA LEU A 86 -9.14 17.12 5.07
C LEU A 86 -8.61 17.97 6.22
N ASP A 87 -8.23 19.21 5.92
CA ASP A 87 -7.71 20.16 6.90
C ASP A 87 -8.85 20.95 7.55
N LYS A 88 -8.94 20.91 8.89
CA LYS A 88 -10.06 21.54 9.62
C LYS A 88 -10.06 23.07 9.53
N THR A 89 -8.94 23.69 9.19
CA THR A 89 -8.77 25.14 9.20
C THR A 89 -9.35 25.85 7.98
N LYS A 90 -9.60 25.15 6.85
CA LYS A 90 -10.12 25.77 5.62
C LYS A 90 -11.64 25.74 5.45
N ASN A 91 -12.38 24.97 6.26
CA ASN A 91 -13.84 24.88 6.13
C ASN A 91 -14.58 25.87 7.06
N LYS A 92 -14.51 27.16 6.72
CA LYS A 92 -15.56 28.13 7.04
C LYS A 92 -16.16 28.63 5.73
N LYS A 93 -17.41 28.22 5.47
CA LYS A 93 -18.33 28.59 4.36
C LYS A 93 -18.39 27.59 3.19
N GLY A 94 -19.47 26.82 3.14
CA GLY A 94 -19.89 26.08 1.94
C GLY A 94 -20.79 24.90 2.28
N ASN A 95 -22.10 25.07 2.13
CA ASN A 95 -23.13 24.06 2.36
C ASN A 95 -23.12 22.92 1.30
N LYS A 96 -23.64 21.76 1.74
CA LYS A 96 -24.18 20.60 1.01
C LYS A 96 -23.23 19.42 0.69
N ALA A 97 -23.35 18.43 1.57
CA ALA A 97 -23.60 17.01 1.29
C ALA A 97 -22.73 16.30 0.23
N SER A 98 -21.82 15.47 0.71
CA SER A 98 -21.99 14.04 0.49
C SER A 98 -22.10 13.40 1.88
N ASN A 99 -23.08 12.52 2.10
CA ASN A 99 -22.88 11.52 3.15
C ASN A 99 -21.63 10.77 2.71
N PRO A 100 -20.50 10.86 3.43
CA PRO A 100 -19.32 10.11 3.01
C PRO A 100 -19.74 8.64 3.04
N LYS A 101 -19.61 7.96 1.90
CA LYS A 101 -20.03 6.56 1.72
C LYS A 101 -19.38 5.64 2.76
N TYR A 102 -18.26 6.07 3.33
CA TYR A 102 -17.51 5.40 4.38
C TYR A 102 -17.15 6.39 5.49
N GLN A 103 -16.91 5.86 6.69
CA GLN A 103 -16.54 6.67 7.85
C GLN A 103 -15.18 7.38 7.65
N THR A 104 -15.11 8.66 8.01
CA THR A 104 -13.85 9.41 8.00
C THR A 104 -13.04 9.11 9.26
N ILE A 105 -11.72 8.95 9.13
CA ILE A 105 -10.84 8.52 10.21
C ILE A 105 -10.01 9.71 10.70
N LYS A 106 -9.95 9.95 12.00
CA LYS A 106 -9.13 11.02 12.59
C LYS A 106 -7.77 10.45 13.00
N LYS A 107 -6.66 10.91 12.39
CA LYS A 107 -5.30 10.51 12.76
C LYS A 107 -4.33 11.70 12.68
N ALA A 108 -3.50 11.86 13.71
CA ALA A 108 -2.56 12.97 13.87
C ALA A 108 -3.19 14.37 13.69
N GLY A 109 -4.41 14.57 14.22
CA GLY A 109 -5.12 15.85 14.16
C GLY A 109 -5.86 16.16 12.84
N LYS A 110 -5.59 15.39 11.78
CA LYS A 110 -6.24 15.52 10.47
C LYS A 110 -7.36 14.50 10.28
N MET A 111 -8.33 14.84 9.43
CA MET A 111 -9.41 13.94 9.02
C MET A 111 -9.03 13.28 7.70
N HIS A 112 -9.19 11.97 7.61
CA HIS A 112 -8.84 11.16 6.45
C HIS A 112 -10.10 10.52 5.87
N SER A 113 -10.40 10.80 4.61
CA SER A 113 -11.52 10.18 3.90
C SER A 113 -10.97 9.07 2.99
N PRO A 114 -11.42 7.81 3.14
CA PRO A 114 -10.93 6.70 2.33
C PRO A 114 -11.30 6.87 0.85
N VAL A 115 -10.35 6.56 -0.04
CA VAL A 115 -10.52 6.67 -1.50
C VAL A 115 -10.49 5.30 -2.15
N ALA A 116 -9.39 4.57 -2.00
CA ALA A 116 -9.22 3.22 -2.54
C ALA A 116 -8.18 2.43 -1.73
N TRP A 117 -8.24 1.11 -1.78
CA TRP A 117 -7.24 0.23 -1.17
C TRP A 117 -6.85 -0.90 -2.12
N VAL A 118 -5.64 -1.44 -1.93
CA VAL A 118 -5.17 -2.61 -2.66
C VAL A 118 -4.16 -3.38 -1.83
N ASN A 119 -4.24 -4.71 -1.89
CA ASN A 119 -3.27 -5.58 -1.26
C ASN A 119 -2.51 -6.36 -2.33
N THR A 120 -1.27 -6.73 -2.02
CA THR A 120 -0.47 -7.67 -2.83
C THR A 120 0.34 -8.54 -1.89
N MET A 121 0.58 -9.80 -2.28
CA MET A 121 1.57 -10.62 -1.59
C MET A 121 2.97 -10.03 -1.81
N VAL A 122 3.84 -10.17 -0.82
CA VAL A 122 5.28 -9.84 -0.93
C VAL A 122 6.03 -10.92 -1.71
N PHE A 123 5.67 -12.19 -1.50
CA PHE A 123 6.15 -13.34 -2.27
C PHE A 123 5.09 -13.79 -3.27
N ASP A 124 5.51 -14.19 -4.48
CA ASP A 124 4.61 -14.72 -5.49
C ASP A 124 4.10 -16.14 -5.17
N TYR A 125 3.38 -16.78 -6.09
CA TYR A 125 2.85 -18.13 -5.88
C TYR A 125 3.94 -19.22 -5.80
N LYS A 126 5.11 -18.98 -6.39
CA LYS A 126 6.28 -19.87 -6.34
C LYS A 126 7.13 -19.66 -5.07
N GLY A 127 6.79 -18.66 -4.26
CA GLY A 127 7.59 -18.27 -3.10
C GLY A 127 8.78 -17.38 -3.47
N GLN A 128 8.83 -16.87 -4.70
CA GLN A 128 9.83 -15.89 -5.09
C GLN A 128 9.48 -14.52 -4.48
N LEU A 129 10.46 -13.83 -3.89
CA LEU A 129 10.31 -12.44 -3.48
C LEU A 129 10.01 -11.60 -4.73
N LYS A 130 8.90 -10.85 -4.73
CA LYS A 130 8.53 -10.04 -5.88
C LYS A 130 9.54 -8.93 -6.09
N THR A 131 9.86 -8.64 -7.36
CA THR A 131 10.77 -7.57 -7.79
C THR A 131 10.14 -6.76 -8.92
N GLY A 132 10.73 -5.59 -9.22
CA GLY A 132 10.36 -4.77 -10.37
C GLY A 132 9.08 -3.96 -10.19
N GLU A 133 8.59 -3.38 -11.27
CA GLU A 133 7.41 -2.49 -11.29
C GLU A 133 6.09 -3.26 -11.38
N HIS A 134 5.10 -2.85 -10.59
CA HIS A 134 3.76 -3.43 -10.56
C HIS A 134 2.71 -2.32 -10.56
N VAL A 135 1.68 -2.49 -11.40
CA VAL A 135 0.48 -1.65 -11.39
C VAL A 135 -0.63 -2.36 -10.63
N LEU A 136 -1.04 -1.79 -9.51
CA LEU A 136 -2.01 -2.37 -8.59
C LEU A 136 -3.36 -1.64 -8.72
N HIS A 137 -4.28 -2.23 -9.48
CA HIS A 137 -5.65 -1.73 -9.63
C HIS A 137 -6.45 -1.97 -8.34
N SER A 138 -6.98 -0.89 -7.78
CA SER A 138 -7.50 -0.82 -6.43
C SER A 138 -9.01 -1.03 -6.35
N TRP A 139 -9.48 -1.27 -5.13
CA TRP A 139 -10.89 -1.41 -4.77
C TRP A 139 -11.38 -0.15 -4.07
N SER A 140 -12.63 0.25 -4.33
CA SER A 140 -13.26 1.45 -3.75
C SER A 140 -14.22 1.16 -2.60
N SER A 141 -14.46 -0.13 -2.28
CA SER A 141 -15.33 -0.54 -1.19
C SER A 141 -14.53 -0.79 0.07
N PHE A 142 -14.76 0.02 1.11
CA PHE A 142 -14.11 -0.15 2.40
C PHE A 142 -15.06 -0.86 3.39
N PRO A 143 -14.53 -1.70 4.29
CA PRO A 143 -15.27 -2.15 5.47
C PRO A 143 -15.51 -0.98 6.43
N ASP A 144 -16.48 -1.12 7.33
CA ASP A 144 -16.81 -0.11 8.34
C ASP A 144 -15.67 0.07 9.35
N GLU A 145 -15.00 -1.03 9.70
CA GLU A 145 -13.86 -1.04 10.61
C GLU A 145 -12.57 -1.29 9.85
N LEU A 146 -11.60 -0.40 10.03
CA LEU A 146 -10.27 -0.47 9.43
C LEU A 146 -9.22 -0.43 10.52
N GLU A 147 -8.49 -1.54 10.67
CA GLU A 147 -7.33 -1.60 11.54
C GLU A 147 -6.17 -0.82 10.91
N GLU A 148 -5.55 0.06 11.67
CA GLU A 148 -4.44 0.89 11.20
C GLU A 148 -4.72 1.69 9.90
N MET A 149 -5.99 2.02 9.62
CA MET A 149 -6.38 2.65 8.34
C MET A 149 -5.96 1.84 7.10
N LEU A 150 -5.93 0.51 7.21
CA LEU A 150 -5.60 -0.43 6.14
C LEU A 150 -6.64 -1.57 6.15
N ASN A 151 -6.72 -2.33 5.05
CA ASN A 151 -7.66 -3.45 4.92
C ASN A 151 -6.93 -4.79 4.75
N PRO A 152 -6.29 -5.34 5.81
CA PRO A 152 -5.52 -6.59 5.71
C PRO A 152 -6.36 -7.84 5.39
N MET A 153 -7.68 -7.77 5.65
CA MET A 153 -8.65 -8.83 5.33
C MET A 153 -9.11 -8.79 3.87
N GLY A 154 -8.83 -7.71 3.15
CA GLY A 154 -9.13 -7.57 1.74
C GLY A 154 -8.33 -8.53 0.85
N THR A 155 -8.90 -8.85 -0.32
CA THR A 155 -8.24 -9.70 -1.32
C THR A 155 -6.89 -9.13 -1.78
N VAL A 156 -5.94 -10.03 -2.07
CA VAL A 156 -4.64 -9.69 -2.68
C VAL A 156 -4.70 -9.69 -4.22
N ARG A 157 -5.87 -9.98 -4.81
CA ARG A 157 -6.07 -9.83 -6.26
C ARG A 157 -6.43 -8.39 -6.57
N THR A 158 -5.80 -7.86 -7.61
CA THR A 158 -6.13 -6.53 -8.14
C THR A 158 -7.53 -6.54 -8.78
N ASN A 159 -8.13 -5.35 -8.86
CA ASN A 159 -9.41 -5.16 -9.51
C ASN A 159 -9.33 -5.56 -11.00
N PRO A 160 -10.22 -6.44 -11.50
CA PRO A 160 -10.18 -6.93 -12.88
C PRO A 160 -10.66 -5.93 -13.94
N PHE A 161 -11.19 -4.76 -13.53
CA PHE A 161 -11.70 -3.71 -14.43
C PHE A 161 -10.79 -2.47 -14.41
N PRO A 162 -9.60 -2.55 -15.05
CA PRO A 162 -8.56 -1.52 -14.94
C PRO A 162 -8.96 -0.17 -15.55
N GLU A 163 -9.90 -0.15 -16.49
CA GLU A 163 -10.38 1.06 -17.16
C GLU A 163 -10.97 2.07 -16.18
N ASN A 164 -11.64 1.60 -15.13
CA ASN A 164 -12.35 2.44 -14.15
C ASN A 164 -11.68 2.46 -12.76
N ALA A 165 -10.73 1.56 -12.51
CA ALA A 165 -10.08 1.45 -11.21
C ALA A 165 -8.96 2.47 -11.02
N THR A 166 -8.96 3.17 -9.89
CA THR A 166 -7.76 3.84 -9.36
C THR A 166 -6.63 2.83 -9.26
N ALA A 167 -5.41 3.22 -9.62
CA ALA A 167 -4.25 2.32 -9.52
C ALA A 167 -3.06 2.99 -8.84
N LEU A 168 -2.33 2.20 -8.04
CA LEU A 168 -1.03 2.56 -7.51
C LEU A 168 0.06 1.87 -8.32
N HIS A 169 1.07 2.64 -8.70
CA HIS A 169 2.27 2.16 -9.37
C HIS A 169 3.35 2.06 -8.31
N ILE A 170 3.82 0.85 -8.06
CA ILE A 170 4.87 0.59 -7.08
C ILE A 170 6.03 -0.15 -7.75
N LYS A 171 7.19 -0.08 -7.14
CA LYS A 171 8.36 -0.87 -7.50
C LYS A 171 8.85 -1.63 -6.28
N PHE A 172 8.88 -2.95 -6.38
CA PHE A 172 9.62 -3.77 -5.43
C PHE A 172 11.11 -3.68 -5.73
N THR A 173 11.95 -3.70 -4.71
CA THR A 173 13.41 -3.71 -4.86
C THR A 173 13.86 -4.79 -5.83
N GLU A 174 14.72 -4.43 -6.77
CA GLU A 174 15.30 -5.36 -7.72
C GLU A 174 16.67 -5.82 -7.24
N TYR A 175 16.93 -7.12 -7.37
CA TYR A 175 18.20 -7.76 -7.03
C TYR A 175 18.85 -8.23 -8.33
N PRO A 176 19.81 -7.47 -8.89
CA PRO A 176 20.38 -7.80 -10.19
C PRO A 176 20.95 -9.22 -10.21
N LYS A 177 20.54 -10.01 -11.21
CA LYS A 177 21.05 -11.37 -11.52
C LYS A 177 20.69 -12.46 -10.49
N ILE A 178 19.91 -12.14 -9.45
CA ILE A 178 19.55 -13.08 -8.37
C ILE A 178 18.04 -13.15 -8.23
N SER A 179 17.51 -14.37 -8.11
CA SER A 179 16.13 -14.60 -7.68
C SER A 179 16.14 -15.10 -6.25
N ILE A 180 15.38 -14.44 -5.37
CA ILE A 180 15.31 -14.77 -3.95
C ILE A 180 14.04 -15.56 -3.72
N TYR A 181 14.15 -16.71 -3.05
CA TYR A 181 13.02 -17.58 -2.74
C TYR A 181 12.88 -17.75 -1.22
N TYR A 182 11.64 -17.87 -0.78
CA TYR A 182 11.35 -18.35 0.55
C TYR A 182 11.82 -19.81 0.69
N PRO A 183 12.47 -20.19 1.81
CA PRO A 183 12.98 -21.53 2.02
C PRO A 183 11.90 -22.60 1.84
N LEU A 184 12.27 -23.68 1.16
CA LEU A 184 11.43 -24.88 1.10
C LEU A 184 11.51 -25.61 2.43
N PHE A 185 10.46 -26.36 2.76
CA PHE A 185 10.53 -27.30 3.86
C PHE A 185 11.49 -28.43 3.48
N ASP A 186 12.51 -28.67 4.30
CA ASP A 186 13.40 -29.82 4.15
C ASP A 186 12.57 -31.10 4.30
N LYS A 187 12.66 -32.01 3.33
CA LYS A 187 11.97 -33.30 3.37
C LYS A 187 12.71 -34.32 4.23
#